data_AF-A0A364RC58-F1
#
_entry.id   AF-A0A364RC58-F1
#
_cell.length_a   1.000
_cell.length_b   1.000
_cell.length_c   1.000
_cell.angle_alpha   90.00
_cell.angle_beta   90.00
_cell.angle_gamma   90.00
#
_symmetry.space_group_name_H-M   'P 1'
#
loop_
_entity.id
_entity.type
_entity.pdbx_description
1 polymer ?
#
loop_
_entity_poly.entity_id
_entity_poly.type
_entity_poly.pdbx_seq_one_letter_code
_entity_poly.pdbx_strand_id
1 'polypeptide(L)'
;MNTHQNLENELPANEGTRALNIISWLFGTLFFAIGVVNTFWGNDPAFGVFIVLLSLVYFLPVNDILDNIIGLRITRMWLVKILLGMFIIWAAMGVGELFDKIELMLLDLK
;
A
#
# COMPACT_ATOMS: atom_id res chain seq x y z
N MET A 1 -17.00 -46.05 0.95
CA MET A 1 -16.72 -45.08 -0.14
C MET A 1 -16.88 -43.69 0.46
N ASN A 2 -15.81 -42.91 0.47
CA ASN A 2 -15.54 -41.82 1.42
C ASN A 2 -16.37 -40.56 1.18
N THR A 3 -17.41 -40.34 1.98
CA THR A 3 -18.19 -39.08 1.96
C THR A 3 -17.52 -37.96 2.75
N HIS A 4 -16.65 -38.28 3.71
CA HIS A 4 -15.97 -37.29 4.55
C HIS A 4 -14.78 -36.56 3.88
N GLN A 5 -14.25 -37.07 2.75
CA GLN A 5 -13.12 -36.43 2.05
C GLN A 5 -13.55 -35.38 1.01
N ASN A 6 -14.84 -35.25 0.70
CA ASN A 6 -15.32 -34.29 -0.30
C ASN A 6 -15.63 -32.90 0.25
N LEU A 7 -15.79 -32.74 1.57
CA LEU A 7 -16.08 -31.43 2.18
C LEU A 7 -14.82 -30.60 2.49
N GLU A 8 -13.64 -31.22 2.56
CA GLU A 8 -12.37 -30.49 2.77
C GLU A 8 -11.83 -29.84 1.48
N ASN A 9 -12.35 -30.21 0.30
CA ASN A 9 -11.87 -29.71 -1.00
C ASN A 9 -12.65 -28.48 -1.53
N GLU A 10 -13.62 -27.95 -0.78
CA GLU A 10 -14.43 -26.80 -1.19
C GLU A 10 -14.14 -25.52 -0.39
N LEU A 11 -13.05 -25.45 0.37
CA LEU A 11 -12.54 -24.16 0.83
C LEU A 11 -11.98 -23.43 -0.39
N PRO A 12 -12.59 -22.32 -0.86
CA PRO A 12 -12.10 -21.62 -2.03
C PRO A 12 -10.76 -21.02 -1.66
N ALA A 13 -9.68 -21.64 -2.13
CA ALA A 13 -8.30 -21.13 -2.02
C ALA A 13 -8.13 -19.68 -2.55
N ASN A 14 -9.17 -19.13 -3.17
CA ASN A 14 -9.28 -17.78 -3.71
C ASN A 14 -9.62 -16.69 -2.66
N GLU A 15 -10.20 -17.02 -1.51
CA GLU A 15 -10.63 -15.97 -0.56
C GLU A 15 -9.46 -15.26 0.11
N GLY A 16 -8.42 -16.00 0.53
CA GLY A 16 -7.23 -15.43 1.14
C GLY A 16 -6.50 -14.46 0.21
N THR A 17 -6.35 -14.82 -1.06
CA THR A 17 -5.70 -13.95 -2.07
C THR A 17 -6.55 -12.72 -2.38
N ARG A 18 -7.88 -12.84 -2.45
CA ARG A 18 -8.79 -11.70 -2.66
C ARG A 18 -8.75 -10.70 -1.51
N ALA A 19 -8.79 -11.18 -0.27
CA ALA A 19 -8.73 -10.33 0.91
C ALA A 19 -7.40 -9.53 0.96
N LEU A 20 -6.27 -10.20 0.72
CA LEU A 20 -4.95 -9.56 0.67
C LEU A 20 -4.84 -8.52 -0.45
N ASN A 21 -5.49 -8.76 -1.60
CA ASN A 21 -5.54 -7.80 -2.69
C ASN A 21 -6.35 -6.56 -2.32
N ILE A 22 -7.53 -6.74 -1.71
CA ILE A 22 -8.37 -5.62 -1.24
C ILE A 22 -7.62 -4.78 -0.20
N ILE A 23 -6.96 -5.44 0.75
CA ILE A 23 -6.15 -4.77 1.78
C ILE A 23 -5.01 -3.99 1.12
N SER A 24 -4.28 -4.60 0.18
CA SER A 24 -3.20 -3.92 -0.54
C SER A 24 -3.71 -2.70 -1.29
N TRP A 25 -4.86 -2.79 -1.95
CA TRP A 25 -5.48 -1.66 -2.64
C TRP A 25 -5.92 -0.54 -1.70
N LEU A 26 -6.50 -0.88 -0.53
CA LEU A 26 -6.87 0.08 0.50
C LEU A 26 -5.65 0.86 1.00
N PHE A 27 -4.57 0.15 1.39
CA PHE A 27 -3.35 0.78 1.85
C PHE A 27 -2.64 1.56 0.74
N GLY A 28 -2.59 1.03 -0.48
CA GLY A 28 -2.03 1.72 -1.63
C GLY A 28 -2.74 3.04 -1.92
N THR A 29 -4.08 3.03 -1.90
CA THR A 29 -4.89 4.23 -2.10
C THR A 29 -4.67 5.25 -0.98
N LEU A 30 -4.61 4.79 0.28
CA LEU A 30 -4.35 5.64 1.43
C LEU A 30 -2.97 6.33 1.31
N PHE A 31 -1.93 5.55 1.05
CA PHE A 31 -0.56 6.08 0.93
C PHE A 31 -0.39 6.98 -0.30
N PHE A 32 -1.08 6.67 -1.39
CA PHE A 32 -1.15 7.54 -2.55
C PHE A 32 -1.76 8.90 -2.20
N ALA A 33 -2.89 8.92 -1.50
CA ALA A 33 -3.52 10.16 -1.04
C ALA A 33 -2.60 10.97 -0.12
N ILE A 34 -1.91 10.31 0.82
CA ILE A 34 -0.91 10.95 1.70
C ILE A 34 0.21 11.59 0.86
N GLY A 35 0.70 10.89 -0.16
CA GLY A 35 1.72 11.41 -1.08
C GLY A 35 1.24 12.62 -1.88
N VAL A 36 0.00 12.58 -2.38
CA VAL A 36 -0.62 13.71 -3.11
C VAL A 36 -0.72 14.93 -2.20
N VAL A 37 -1.29 14.78 -0.99
CA VAL A 37 -1.36 15.87 -0.01
C VAL A 37 0.03 16.44 0.26
N ASN A 38 1.02 15.58 0.48
CA ASN A 38 2.41 16.01 0.71
C ASN A 38 3.08 16.69 -0.48
N THR A 39 2.62 16.42 -1.70
CA THR A 39 3.18 17.00 -2.94
C THR A 39 2.62 18.39 -3.21
N PHE A 40 1.32 18.57 -2.99
CA PHE A 40 0.61 19.81 -3.33
C PHE A 40 0.48 20.80 -2.16
N TRP A 41 0.41 20.30 -0.93
CA TRP A 41 0.35 21.13 0.28
C TRP A 41 1.56 20.83 1.15
N GLY A 42 2.51 21.76 1.23
CA GLY A 42 3.71 21.58 2.04
C GLY A 42 4.94 22.30 1.50
N ASN A 43 6.01 22.21 2.27
CA ASN A 43 7.33 22.76 1.94
C ASN A 43 8.11 21.91 0.92
N ASP A 44 7.95 20.59 0.94
CA ASP A 44 8.79 19.66 0.16
C ASP A 44 7.98 18.77 -0.81
N PRO A 45 7.67 19.25 -2.03
CA PRO A 45 6.97 18.48 -3.05
C PRO A 45 7.71 17.19 -3.45
N ALA A 46 9.05 17.22 -3.44
CA ALA A 46 9.89 16.07 -3.77
C ALA A 46 9.66 14.89 -2.80
N PHE A 47 9.44 15.19 -1.52
CA PHE A 47 9.11 14.18 -0.52
C PHE A 47 7.72 13.57 -0.78
N GLY A 48 6.74 14.38 -1.15
CA GLY A 48 5.41 13.90 -1.55
C GLY A 48 5.46 12.96 -2.74
N VAL A 49 6.18 13.33 -3.81
CA VAL A 49 6.37 12.48 -5.01
C VAL A 49 7.04 11.16 -4.64
N PHE A 50 8.02 11.18 -3.73
CA PHE A 50 8.66 9.97 -3.24
C PHE A 50 7.65 9.02 -2.57
N ILE A 51 6.77 9.53 -1.70
CA ILE A 51 5.71 8.73 -1.08
C ILE A 51 4.72 8.20 -2.12
N VAL A 52 4.35 9.01 -3.13
CA VAL A 52 3.50 8.56 -4.25
C VAL A 52 4.15 7.37 -4.97
N LEU A 53 5.43 7.46 -5.31
CA LEU A 53 6.15 6.37 -5.98
C LEU A 53 6.21 5.11 -5.10
N LEU A 54 6.41 5.26 -3.78
CA LEU A 54 6.39 4.13 -2.85
C LEU A 54 4.99 3.48 -2.75
N SER A 55 3.93 4.27 -2.82
CA SER A 55 2.55 3.75 -2.79
C SER A 55 2.23 2.84 -3.97
N LEU A 56 2.90 3.03 -5.11
CA LEU A 56 2.72 2.19 -6.30
C LEU A 56 3.04 0.71 -6.04
N VAL A 57 3.95 0.42 -5.09
CA VAL A 57 4.35 -0.94 -4.69
C VAL A 57 3.17 -1.75 -4.13
N TYR A 58 2.10 -1.10 -3.69
CA TYR A 58 0.91 -1.76 -3.18
C TYR A 58 -0.06 -2.23 -4.27
N PHE A 59 0.04 -1.67 -5.48
CA PHE A 59 -0.85 -2.02 -6.58
C PHE A 59 -0.38 -3.30 -7.28
N LEU A 60 -1.34 -4.14 -7.66
CA LEU A 60 -1.13 -5.45 -8.28
C LEU A 60 -0.08 -5.51 -9.41
N PRO A 61 -0.04 -4.59 -10.40
CA PRO A 61 0.89 -4.70 -11.52
C PRO A 61 2.37 -4.61 -11.10
N VAL A 62 2.66 -3.99 -9.95
CA VAL A 62 4.04 -3.86 -9.47
C VAL A 62 4.55 -5.17 -8.87
N ASN A 63 3.67 -6.06 -8.42
CA ASN A 63 4.11 -7.36 -7.90
C ASN A 63 4.74 -8.21 -9.01
N ASP A 64 4.10 -8.28 -10.18
CA ASP A 64 4.61 -9.07 -11.31
C ASP A 64 5.90 -8.46 -11.89
N ILE A 65 6.04 -7.13 -11.85
CA ILE A 65 7.25 -6.43 -12.28
C ILE A 65 8.39 -6.69 -11.28
N LEU A 66 8.14 -6.64 -9.97
CA LEU A 66 9.14 -6.91 -8.94
C LEU A 66 9.63 -8.36 -8.96
N ASP A 67 8.75 -9.32 -9.24
CA ASP A 67 9.14 -10.72 -9.38
C ASP A 67 10.07 -10.91 -10.59
N ASN A 68 9.78 -10.23 -11.70
CA ASN A 68 10.60 -10.30 -12.92
C ASN A 68 11.94 -9.56 -12.82
N ILE A 69 12.02 -8.46 -12.06
CA ILE A 69 13.25 -7.65 -11.93
C ILE A 69 14.14 -8.14 -10.79
N ILE A 70 13.57 -8.50 -9.63
CA ILE A 70 14.32 -8.73 -8.40
C ILE A 70 14.32 -10.22 -7.99
N GLY A 71 13.46 -11.06 -8.58
CA GLY A 71 13.37 -12.49 -8.24
C GLY A 71 12.94 -12.74 -6.78
N LEU A 72 12.25 -11.79 -6.17
CA LEU A 72 11.83 -11.85 -4.78
C LEU A 72 10.59 -12.73 -4.62
N ARG A 73 10.80 -14.01 -4.30
CA ARG A 73 9.74 -14.97 -3.90
C ARG A 73 8.60 -14.29 -3.14
N ILE A 74 7.37 -14.54 -3.58
CA ILE A 74 6.09 -14.02 -3.05
C ILE A 74 5.99 -13.98 -1.51
N THR A 75 6.64 -14.93 -0.81
CA THR A 75 6.69 -15.04 0.65
C THR A 75 7.48 -13.91 1.34
N ARG A 76 8.35 -13.17 0.64
CA ARG A 76 9.08 -12.02 1.22
C ARG A 76 8.40 -10.69 0.89
N MET A 77 7.57 -10.63 -0.16
CA MET A 77 6.92 -9.39 -0.59
C MET A 77 5.93 -8.83 0.44
N TRP A 78 5.21 -9.68 1.18
CA TRP A 78 4.28 -9.21 2.22
C TRP A 78 5.01 -8.49 3.36
N LEU A 79 6.19 -8.97 3.76
CA LEU A 79 7.05 -8.30 4.76
C LEU A 79 7.54 -6.95 4.26
N VAL A 80 7.95 -6.86 2.99
CA VAL A 80 8.36 -5.59 2.37
C VAL A 80 7.21 -4.59 2.40
N LYS A 81 5.98 -5.01 2.07
CA LYS A 81 4.79 -4.15 2.15
C LYS A 81 4.49 -3.69 3.56
N ILE A 82 4.68 -4.52 4.59
CA ILE A 82 4.46 -4.09 5.97
C ILE A 82 5.52 -3.06 6.40
N LEU A 83 6.80 -3.35 6.15
CA LEU A 83 7.89 -2.42 6.47
C LEU A 83 7.75 -1.09 5.72
N LEU A 84 7.38 -1.16 4.44
CA LEU A 84 7.17 0.03 3.63
C LEU A 84 5.99 0.86 4.15
N GLY A 85 4.93 0.21 4.62
CA GLY A 85 3.73 0.91 5.09
C GLY A 85 3.98 1.60 6.41
N MET A 86 4.68 0.91 7.31
CA MET A 86 5.17 1.49 8.55
C MET A 86 6.10 2.68 8.29
N PHE A 87 7.00 2.55 7.31
CA PHE A 87 7.89 3.63 6.90
C PHE A 87 7.12 4.83 6.34
N ILE A 88 6.13 4.63 5.45
CA ILE A 88 5.32 5.71 4.89
C ILE A 88 4.54 6.44 5.99
N ILE A 89 3.89 5.71 6.90
CA ILE A 89 3.13 6.30 8.01
C ILE A 89 4.06 7.11 8.92
N TRP A 90 5.19 6.53 9.33
CA TRP A 90 6.17 7.21 10.17
C TRP A 90 6.75 8.45 9.48
N ALA A 91 7.16 8.32 8.22
CA ALA A 91 7.75 9.40 7.45
C ALA A 91 6.75 10.53 7.20
N ALA A 92 5.50 10.21 6.84
CA ALA A 92 4.47 11.20 6.59
C ALA A 92 4.05 11.95 7.87
N MET A 93 3.93 11.26 9.01
CA MET A 93 3.57 11.91 10.27
C MET A 93 4.72 12.70 10.88
N GLY A 94 5.95 12.16 10.85
CA GLY A 94 7.10 12.75 11.54
C GLY A 94 7.84 13.80 10.71
N VAL A 95 8.20 13.44 9.47
CA VAL A 95 9.01 14.31 8.58
C VAL A 95 8.12 15.10 7.64
N GLY A 96 7.01 14.50 7.21
CA GLY A 96 6.09 15.06 6.25
C GLY A 96 5.12 16.07 6.83
N GLU A 97 5.08 16.30 8.16
CA GLU A 97 4.15 17.26 8.80
C GLU A 97 2.70 17.08 8.30
N LEU A 98 2.27 15.84 8.10
CA LEU A 98 1.03 15.52 7.39
C LEU A 98 -0.21 16.22 7.96
N PHE A 99 -0.30 16.38 9.27
CA PHE A 99 -1.44 17.03 9.92
C PHE A 99 -1.54 18.51 9.53
N ASP A 100 -0.44 19.24 9.60
CA ASP A 100 -0.38 20.65 9.22
C ASP A 100 -0.70 20.84 7.74
N LYS A 101 -0.23 19.92 6.89
CA LYS A 101 -0.53 19.92 5.45
C LYS A 101 -2.00 19.65 5.15
N ILE A 102 -2.64 18.75 5.90
CA ILE A 102 -4.08 18.51 5.79
C ILE A 102 -4.86 19.75 6.22
N GLU A 103 -4.43 20.45 7.27
CA GLU A 103 -5.05 21.70 7.70
C GLU A 103 -4.93 22.79 6.63
N LEU A 104 -3.75 22.94 6.02
CA LEU A 104 -3.54 23.85 4.89
C LEU A 104 -4.44 23.53 3.70
N MET A 105 -4.58 22.24 3.35
CA MET A 105 -5.49 21.80 2.29
C MET A 105 -6.94 22.16 2.59
N LEU A 106 -7.39 21.96 3.84
CA LEU A 106 -8.75 22.29 4.25
C LEU A 106 -9.00 23.81 4.26
N LEU A 107 -7.98 24.62 4.56
CA LEU A 107 -8.07 26.08 4.47
C LEU A 107 -8.19 26.56 3.03
N ASP A 108 -7.44 25.97 2.10
CA ASP A 108 -7.44 26.34 0.67
C ASP A 108 -8.75 25.96 -0.05
N LEU A 109 -9.44 24.92 0.42
CA LEU A 109 -10.73 24.47 -0.10
C LEU A 109 -11.94 25.27 0.43
N LYS A 110 -11.72 26.23 1.32
CA LYS A 110 -12.76 26.97 2.04
C LYS A 110 -12.93 28.38 1.49
#